data_AF-A0A2I8VHP8-F1
#
_entry.id   AF-A0A2I8VHP8-F1
#
_cell.length_a   1.000
_cell.length_b   1.000
_cell.length_c   1.000
_cell.angle_alpha   90.00
_cell.angle_beta   90.00
_cell.angle_gamma   90.00
#
_symmetry.space_group_name_H-M   'P 1'
#
loop_
_entity.id
_entity.type
_entity.pdbx_description
1 polymer ?
#
loop_
_entity_poly.entity_id
_entity_poly.type
_entity_poly.pdbx_seq_one_letter_code
_entity_poly.pdbx_strand_id
1 'polypeptide(L)'
;MASDLDIGYHVIDEDALDDYGMFDEEMSIVEFLRRLKRREEIPLDMTVRGLDDYLLGVDDADVACDYIHRLLRDRVNYLSLRNPRVQFVVDDVENWSGPVIPTGDEPIKLNRIFHGSMEQSGPGWYSSNLNVQS
;
A
#
# COMPACT_ATOMS: atom_id res chain seq x y z
N MET A 1 -9.83 9.64 -13.53
CA MET A 1 -9.17 8.35 -13.83
C MET A 1 -7.81 8.42 -13.17
N ALA A 2 -7.33 7.31 -12.58
CA ALA A 2 -6.10 7.23 -11.78
C ALA A 2 -4.78 7.46 -12.56
N SER A 3 -4.82 8.29 -13.62
CA SER A 3 -3.72 8.57 -14.54
C SER A 3 -2.59 9.40 -13.94
N ASP A 4 -2.84 10.07 -12.81
CA ASP A 4 -1.87 10.97 -12.15
C ASP A 4 -1.02 10.28 -11.08
N LEU A 5 -1.19 8.97 -10.88
CA LEU A 5 -0.35 8.18 -9.97
C LEU A 5 0.99 7.84 -10.67
N ASP A 6 2.09 8.20 -10.02
CA ASP A 6 3.45 7.83 -10.41
C ASP A 6 3.76 6.33 -10.16
N ILE A 7 4.93 5.87 -10.61
CA ILE A 7 5.41 4.50 -10.32
C ILE A 7 5.71 4.35 -8.83
N GLY A 8 5.08 3.39 -8.16
CA GLY A 8 5.23 3.26 -6.73
C GLY A 8 4.07 2.56 -6.02
N TYR A 9 4.09 2.71 -4.71
CA TYR A 9 2.98 2.37 -3.84
C TYR A 9 2.22 3.65 -3.48
N HIS A 10 0.90 3.58 -3.56
CA HIS A 10 0.00 4.65 -3.18
C HIS A 10 -0.95 4.10 -2.13
N VAL A 11 -1.14 4.79 -1.02
CA VAL A 11 -2.20 4.51 -0.05
C VAL A 11 -3.18 5.66 -0.13
N ILE A 12 -4.44 5.33 -0.43
CA ILE A 12 -5.50 6.29 -0.70
C ILE A 12 -6.71 5.95 0.18
N ASP A 13 -7.21 6.98 0.84
CA ASP A 13 -8.49 6.98 1.55
C ASP A 13 -9.63 6.70 0.57
N GLU A 14 -10.58 5.85 0.94
CA GLU A 14 -11.74 5.55 0.09
C GLU A 14 -12.52 6.82 -0.29
N ASP A 15 -12.64 7.80 0.61
CA ASP A 15 -13.31 9.08 0.34
C ASP A 15 -12.54 9.94 -0.68
N ALA A 16 -11.24 9.72 -0.83
CA ALA A 16 -10.40 10.43 -1.80
C ALA A 16 -10.46 9.82 -3.21
N LEU A 17 -11.13 8.68 -3.40
CA LEU A 17 -11.26 8.03 -4.71
C LEU A 17 -12.12 8.83 -5.70
N ASP A 18 -13.04 9.66 -5.23
CA ASP A 18 -13.83 10.52 -6.12
C ASP A 18 -12.94 11.53 -6.89
N ASP A 19 -11.85 11.96 -6.26
CA ASP A 19 -10.90 12.92 -6.83
C ASP A 19 -9.79 12.23 -7.64
N TYR A 20 -9.25 11.11 -7.14
CA TYR A 20 -8.09 10.45 -7.74
C TYR A 20 -8.45 9.25 -8.64
N GLY A 21 -9.63 8.68 -8.46
CA GLY A 21 -10.08 7.47 -9.13
C GLY A 21 -9.32 6.20 -8.70
N MET A 22 -9.69 5.09 -9.33
CA MET A 22 -9.09 3.77 -9.12
C MET A 22 -8.66 3.14 -10.44
N PHE A 23 -7.80 2.13 -10.36
CA PHE A 23 -7.47 1.29 -11.51
C PHE A 23 -8.52 0.18 -11.68
N ASP A 24 -8.77 -0.23 -12.92
CA ASP A 24 -9.79 -1.26 -13.25
C ASP A 24 -9.37 -2.67 -12.77
N GLU A 25 -8.07 -2.94 -12.72
CA GLU A 25 -7.54 -4.23 -12.25
C GLU A 25 -7.50 -4.25 -10.71
N GLU A 26 -8.44 -4.97 -10.11
CA GLU A 26 -8.59 -5.05 -8.65
C GLU A 26 -8.18 -6.40 -8.09
N MET A 27 -7.59 -6.41 -6.89
CA MET A 27 -7.42 -7.62 -6.09
C MET A 27 -7.42 -7.35 -4.59
N SER A 28 -7.68 -8.39 -3.80
CA SER A 28 -7.52 -8.29 -2.34
C SER A 28 -6.03 -8.27 -1.95
N ILE A 29 -5.73 -7.69 -0.79
CA ILE A 29 -4.39 -7.74 -0.22
C ILE A 29 -3.87 -9.19 -0.08
N VAL A 30 -4.73 -10.14 0.29
CA VAL A 30 -4.34 -11.55 0.43
C VAL A 30 -3.88 -12.14 -0.90
N GLU A 31 -4.60 -11.86 -1.98
CA GLU A 31 -4.23 -12.30 -3.33
C GLU A 31 -2.94 -11.62 -3.81
N PHE A 32 -2.82 -10.31 -3.60
CA PHE A 32 -1.60 -9.56 -3.91
C PHE A 32 -0.36 -10.14 -3.22
N LEU A 33 -0.43 -10.33 -1.89
CA LEU A 33 0.66 -10.94 -1.10
C LEU A 33 0.93 -12.39 -1.54
N ARG A 34 -0.11 -13.17 -1.88
CA ARG A 34 0.06 -14.52 -2.40
C ARG A 34 0.84 -14.53 -3.71
N ARG A 35 0.50 -13.65 -4.66
CA ARG A 35 1.17 -13.53 -5.96
C ARG A 35 2.62 -13.11 -5.79
N LEU A 36 2.88 -12.08 -4.97
CA LEU A 36 4.24 -11.66 -4.62
C LEU A 36 5.05 -12.81 -4.02
N LYS A 37 4.49 -13.55 -3.06
CA LYS A 37 5.16 -14.69 -2.43
C LYS A 37 5.52 -15.77 -3.45
N ARG A 38 4.59 -16.11 -4.34
CA ARG A 38 4.74 -17.17 -5.37
C ARG A 38 5.49 -16.73 -6.63
N ARG A 39 5.86 -15.45 -6.74
CA ARG A 39 6.49 -14.87 -7.95
C ARG A 39 5.56 -15.00 -9.18
N GLU A 40 4.27 -14.92 -8.94
CA GLU A 40 3.27 -14.86 -10.00
C GLU A 40 3.26 -13.44 -10.60
N GLU A 41 2.80 -13.32 -11.84
CA GLU A 41 2.65 -12.03 -12.50
C GLU A 41 1.55 -11.20 -11.83
N ILE A 42 1.85 -9.92 -11.63
CA ILE A 42 0.89 -8.91 -11.18
C ILE A 42 0.66 -7.90 -12.31
N PRO A 43 -0.54 -7.28 -12.39
CA PRO A 43 -0.78 -6.18 -13.32
C PRO A 43 0.24 -5.05 -13.13
N LEU A 44 0.37 -4.16 -14.11
CA LEU A 44 1.22 -2.97 -13.94
C LEU A 44 0.49 -1.90 -13.13
N ASP A 45 -0.78 -1.69 -13.42
CA ASP A 45 -1.64 -0.73 -12.74
C ASP A 45 -2.72 -1.54 -12.01
N MET A 46 -2.79 -1.41 -10.68
CA MET A 46 -3.77 -2.17 -9.91
C MET A 46 -4.23 -1.47 -8.65
N THR A 47 -5.46 -1.78 -8.26
CA THR A 47 -6.03 -1.42 -6.98
C THR A 47 -6.05 -2.63 -6.05
N VAL A 48 -5.55 -2.45 -4.84
CA VAL A 48 -5.48 -3.47 -3.79
C VAL A 48 -6.38 -3.04 -2.64
N ARG A 49 -7.34 -3.89 -2.25
CA ARG A 49 -8.31 -3.61 -1.17
C ARG A 49 -8.11 -4.49 0.06
N GLY A 50 -8.58 -3.99 1.20
CA GLY A 50 -8.66 -4.71 2.48
C GLY A 50 -7.34 -4.79 3.25
N LEU A 51 -6.42 -3.84 3.02
CA LEU A 51 -5.15 -3.78 3.74
C LEU A 51 -5.37 -3.50 5.23
N ASP A 52 -6.19 -2.52 5.55
CA ASP A 52 -6.74 -2.19 6.86
C ASP A 52 -7.43 -3.38 7.52
N ASP A 53 -8.41 -4.01 6.86
CA ASP A 53 -9.09 -5.21 7.36
C ASP A 53 -8.10 -6.33 7.72
N TYR A 54 -7.11 -6.54 6.85
CA TYR A 54 -6.08 -7.55 7.07
C TYR A 54 -5.20 -7.23 8.28
N LEU A 55 -4.86 -5.96 8.49
CA LEU A 55 -4.02 -5.53 9.61
C LEU A 55 -4.80 -5.48 10.93
N LEU A 56 -6.09 -5.15 10.90
CA LEU A 56 -6.99 -5.15 12.05
C LEU A 56 -7.42 -6.57 12.46
N GLY A 57 -7.43 -7.50 11.50
CA GLY A 57 -7.85 -8.89 11.73
C GLY A 57 -6.79 -9.82 12.32
N VAL A 58 -5.55 -9.36 12.51
CA VAL A 58 -4.46 -10.15 13.09
C VAL A 58 -4.21 -9.80 14.57
N ASP A 59 -3.67 -10.75 15.33
CA ASP A 59 -3.36 -10.54 16.75
C ASP A 59 -2.30 -9.44 16.99
N ASP A 60 -1.40 -9.25 16.03
CA ASP A 60 -0.28 -8.31 16.11
C ASP A 60 -0.07 -7.63 14.74
N ALA A 61 -0.61 -6.43 14.60
CA ALA A 61 -0.52 -5.63 13.38
C ALA A 61 0.92 -5.24 13.03
N ASP A 62 1.77 -5.08 14.04
CA ASP A 62 3.19 -4.75 13.88
C ASP A 62 3.96 -5.89 13.21
N VAL A 63 3.70 -7.13 13.63
CA VAL A 63 4.23 -8.35 13.00
C VAL A 63 3.72 -8.50 11.56
N ALA A 64 2.46 -8.18 11.30
CA ALA A 64 1.91 -8.20 9.94
C ALA A 64 2.54 -7.12 9.05
N CYS A 65 2.76 -5.91 9.57
CA CYS A 65 3.46 -4.85 8.86
C CYS A 65 4.87 -5.30 8.46
N ASP A 66 5.64 -5.86 9.41
CA ASP A 66 6.99 -6.36 9.16
C ASP A 66 7.01 -7.49 8.14
N TYR A 67 5.97 -8.34 8.12
CA TYR A 67 5.81 -9.39 7.12
C TYR A 67 5.61 -8.81 5.71
N ILE A 68 4.67 -7.86 5.57
CA ILE A 68 4.38 -7.22 4.28
C ILE A 68 5.63 -6.47 3.79
N HIS A 69 6.26 -5.67 4.65
CA HIS A 69 7.49 -4.95 4.32
C HIS A 69 8.57 -5.89 3.76
N ARG A 70 8.83 -6.99 4.47
CA ARG A 70 9.85 -7.96 4.06
C ARG A 70 9.51 -8.58 2.71
N LEU A 71 8.25 -8.87 2.44
CA LEU A 71 7.81 -9.42 1.16
C LEU A 71 7.99 -8.40 0.01
N LEU A 72 7.61 -7.14 0.22
CA LEU A 72 7.81 -6.08 -0.77
C LEU A 72 9.29 -5.85 -1.05
N ARG A 73 10.12 -5.75 0.00
CA ARG A 73 11.57 -5.59 -0.10
C ARG A 73 12.24 -6.77 -0.82
N ASP A 74 11.89 -8.00 -0.47
CA ASP A 74 12.43 -9.21 -1.12
C ASP A 74 11.99 -9.34 -2.59
N ARG A 75 11.03 -8.51 -3.02
CA ARG A 75 10.51 -8.42 -4.40
C ARG A 75 10.86 -7.13 -5.12
N VAL A 76 11.64 -6.23 -4.50
CA VAL A 76 11.98 -4.92 -5.10
C VAL A 76 12.58 -5.05 -6.50
N ASN A 77 13.48 -6.00 -6.73
CA ASN A 77 14.08 -6.19 -8.07
C ASN A 77 13.05 -6.58 -9.14
N TYR A 78 12.06 -7.40 -8.78
CA TYR A 78 10.99 -7.77 -9.71
C TYR A 78 10.05 -6.59 -9.97
N LEU A 79 9.67 -5.87 -8.91
CA LEU A 79 8.79 -4.72 -9.00
C LEU A 79 9.45 -3.57 -9.77
N SER A 80 10.69 -3.21 -9.45
CA SER A 80 11.44 -2.14 -10.14
C SER A 80 11.76 -2.45 -11.60
N LEU A 81 11.77 -3.72 -12.03
CA LEU A 81 11.90 -4.06 -13.46
C LEU A 81 10.62 -3.82 -14.24
N ARG A 82 9.47 -3.96 -13.57
CA ARG A 82 8.14 -3.84 -14.18
C ARG A 82 7.54 -2.46 -14.00
N ASN A 83 8.03 -1.69 -13.02
CA ASN A 83 7.56 -0.36 -12.66
C ASN A 83 6.03 -0.28 -12.45
N PRO A 84 5.45 -1.12 -11.57
CA PRO A 84 4.02 -1.08 -11.31
C PRO A 84 3.61 0.17 -10.51
N ARG A 85 2.33 0.52 -10.65
CA ARG A 85 1.57 1.45 -9.83
C ARG A 85 0.58 0.64 -9.01
N VAL A 86 0.83 0.56 -7.72
CA VAL A 86 -0.02 -0.22 -6.79
C VAL A 86 -0.76 0.75 -5.88
N GLN A 87 -2.07 0.83 -6.04
CA GLN A 87 -2.95 1.67 -5.24
C GLN A 87 -3.62 0.82 -4.16
N PHE A 88 -3.18 0.95 -2.91
CA PHE A 88 -3.87 0.42 -1.75
C PHE A 88 -4.99 1.37 -1.35
N VAL A 89 -6.23 0.88 -1.39
CA VAL A 89 -7.40 1.61 -0.88
C VAL A 89 -7.66 1.15 0.54
N VAL A 90 -7.79 2.12 1.44
CA VAL A 90 -8.09 1.92 2.87
C VAL A 90 -9.26 2.81 3.27
N ASP A 91 -9.99 2.42 4.30
CA ASP A 91 -11.14 3.13 4.83
C ASP A 91 -10.78 4.54 5.33
N ASP A 92 -9.58 4.70 5.92
CA ASP A 92 -9.09 6.00 6.42
C ASP A 92 -7.55 6.02 6.48
N VAL A 93 -6.95 7.16 6.15
CA VAL A 93 -5.50 7.41 6.35
C VAL A 93 -5.23 8.84 6.80
N GLU A 94 -4.60 8.97 7.96
CA GLU A 94 -4.31 10.25 8.61
C GLU A 94 -2.80 10.54 8.73
N ASN A 95 -2.44 11.80 9.02
CA ASN A 95 -1.05 12.20 9.31
C ASN A 95 -0.83 12.47 10.80
N TRP A 96 -0.25 11.50 11.52
CA TRP A 96 0.11 11.65 12.94
C TRP A 96 1.63 11.60 13.13
N SER A 97 2.34 12.60 12.56
CA SER A 97 3.81 12.60 12.41
C SER A 97 4.32 11.55 11.42
N GLY A 98 3.51 11.29 10.39
CA GLY A 98 3.65 10.22 9.39
C GLY A 98 2.29 9.59 9.08
N PRO A 99 2.14 8.92 7.92
CA PRO A 99 0.87 8.33 7.55
C PRO A 99 0.52 7.11 8.40
N VAL A 100 -0.70 7.09 8.90
CA VAL A 100 -1.23 6.03 9.75
C VAL A 100 -2.62 5.61 9.30
N ILE A 101 -2.95 4.33 9.50
CA ILE A 101 -4.35 3.87 9.53
C ILE A 101 -4.82 4.06 10.98
N PRO A 102 -5.80 4.94 11.25
CA PRO A 102 -6.34 5.10 12.59
C PRO A 102 -7.05 3.82 13.03
N THR A 103 -6.89 3.46 14.30
CA THR A 103 -7.57 2.32 14.92
C THR A 103 -8.16 2.75 16.26
N GLY A 104 -9.01 1.91 16.85
CA GLY A 104 -9.53 2.15 18.21
C GLY A 104 -8.47 2.02 19.32
N ASP A 105 -7.32 1.42 19.02
CA ASP A 105 -6.23 1.15 19.97
C ASP A 105 -4.99 1.99 19.61
N GLU A 106 -3.96 1.37 19.04
CA GLU A 106 -2.75 2.04 18.54
C GLU A 106 -2.83 2.19 17.01
N PRO A 107 -2.55 3.39 16.46
CA PRO A 107 -2.57 3.62 15.02
C PRO A 107 -1.50 2.79 14.32
N ILE A 108 -1.85 2.21 13.17
CA ILE A 108 -0.92 1.41 12.39
C ILE A 108 -0.07 2.33 11.51
N LYS A 109 1.24 2.36 11.74
CA LYS A 109 2.17 3.23 11.01
C LYS A 109 2.52 2.66 9.65
N LEU A 110 2.03 3.28 8.57
CA LEU A 110 2.25 2.79 7.21
C LEU A 110 3.71 2.82 6.79
N ASN A 111 4.51 3.72 7.36
CA ASN A 111 5.96 3.74 7.19
C ASN A 111 6.64 2.43 7.62
N ARG A 112 6.01 1.59 8.47
CA ARG A 112 6.51 0.25 8.82
C ARG A 112 6.33 -0.79 7.72
N ILE A 113 5.37 -0.58 6.81
CA ILE A 113 5.22 -1.42 5.61
C ILE A 113 6.11 -0.87 4.50
N PHE A 114 5.99 0.44 4.25
CA PHE A 114 6.50 1.06 3.05
C PHE A 114 7.89 1.65 3.19
N HIS A 115 8.52 1.66 4.39
CA HIS A 115 9.92 1.96 4.82
C HIS A 115 10.71 3.10 4.14
N GLY A 116 10.34 3.57 2.96
CA GLY A 116 10.60 4.91 2.48
C GLY A 116 9.64 5.87 3.18
N SER A 117 10.07 7.12 3.33
CA SER A 117 9.21 8.20 3.76
C SER A 117 8.04 8.28 2.79
N MET A 118 6.89 7.75 3.20
CA MET A 118 5.64 7.98 2.48
C MET A 118 5.38 9.48 2.50
N GLU A 119 5.33 10.08 1.32
CA GLU A 119 5.12 11.51 1.16
C GLU A 119 3.65 11.78 0.89
N GLN A 120 3.12 12.84 1.50
CA GLN A 120 1.77 13.26 1.22
C GLN A 120 1.71 13.82 -0.20
N SER A 121 0.92 13.17 -1.06
CA SER A 121 0.74 13.55 -2.46
C SER A 121 -0.54 14.38 -2.65
N GLY A 122 -1.54 14.20 -1.77
CA GLY A 122 -2.77 14.98 -1.71
C GLY A 122 -3.54 14.75 -0.41
N PRO A 123 -4.68 15.43 -0.19
CA PRO A 123 -5.63 15.06 0.86
C PRO A 123 -6.00 13.57 0.75
N GLY A 124 -5.89 12.81 1.85
CA GLY A 124 -6.20 11.37 1.85
C GLY A 124 -5.29 10.50 0.97
N TRP A 125 -4.16 11.03 0.46
CA TRP A 125 -3.27 10.29 -0.44
C TRP A 125 -1.79 10.43 -0.05
N TYR A 126 -1.17 9.27 0.20
CA TYR A 126 0.27 9.12 0.42
C TYR A 126 0.89 8.22 -0.64
N SER A 127 2.15 8.49 -1.01
CA SER A 127 2.88 7.65 -1.95
C SER A 127 4.32 7.39 -1.51
N SER A 128 4.88 6.29 -2.00
CA SER A 128 6.29 5.97 -1.85
C SER A 128 6.82 5.27 -3.10
N ASN A 129 8.10 5.49 -3.39
CA ASN A 129 8.77 4.81 -4.49
C ASN A 129 8.92 3.30 -4.20
N LEU A 130 8.98 2.49 -5.26
CA LEU A 130 9.22 1.04 -5.14
C LEU A 130 10.54 0.70 -4.46
N ASN A 131 11.52 1.59 -4.54
CA ASN A 131 12.87 1.39 -4.03
C ASN A 131 12.88 1.66 -2.52
N VAL A 132 12.39 0.68 -1.76
CA VAL A 132 12.41 0.68 -0.30
C VAL A 132 13.82 0.33 0.19
N GLN A 133 14.81 1.18 -0.12
CA GLN A 133 16.14 1.02 0.45
C GLN A 133 16.11 1.52 1.90
N SER A 134 16.32 0.58 2.83
CA SER A 134 16.56 0.85 4.25
C SER A 134 17.87 1.58 4.47
#